data_AF-A0A535HMR5-F1
#
_entry.id   AF-A0A535HMR5-F1
#
_cell.length_a   1.000
_cell.length_b   1.000
_cell.length_c   1.000
_cell.angle_alpha   90.00
_cell.angle_beta   90.00
_cell.angle_gamma   90.00
#
_symmetry.space_group_name_H-M   'P 1'
#
loop_
_entity.id
_entity.type
_entity.pdbx_description
1 polymer ?
#
loop_
_entity_poly.entity_id
_entity_poly.type
_entity_poly.pdbx_seq_one_letter_code
_entity_poly.pdbx_strand_id
1 'polypeptide(L)' 'MVSQLLPGEDPATRDPDEPALWIAVYSELIGGVRQSLSLARQSPSGAGDVDHLESTVRRFEERLIFWQERAEQLVR' A
#
# COMPACT_ATOMS: atom_id res chain seq x y z
N MET A 1 3.99 -12.40 -7.53
CA MET A 1 3.86 -11.12 -8.25
C MET A 1 4.80 -10.15 -7.56
N VAL A 2 5.80 -9.58 -8.24
CA VAL A 2 6.74 -8.65 -7.59
C VAL A 2 6.01 -7.32 -7.45
N SER A 3 5.55 -7.00 -6.24
CA SER A 3 4.99 -5.67 -5.96
C SER A 3 6.11 -4.66 -6.12
N GLN A 4 5.94 -3.71 -7.03
CA GLN A 4 6.95 -2.68 -7.27
C GLN A 4 7.13 -1.84 -5.99
N LEU A 5 8.38 -1.65 -5.58
CA LEU A 5 8.72 -0.90 -4.36
C LEU A 5 8.49 0.60 -4.56
N LEU A 6 8.18 1.29 -3.47
CA LEU A 6 8.21 2.74 -3.42
C LEU A 6 9.68 3.24 -3.36
N PRO A 7 9.97 4.45 -3.86
CA PRO A 7 11.32 5.01 -3.75
C PRO A 7 11.78 5.07 -2.29
N GLY A 8 12.97 4.54 -2.01
CA GLY A 8 13.56 4.51 -0.67
C GLY A 8 13.10 3.35 0.21
N GLU A 9 12.19 2.50 -0.27
CA GLU A 9 11.74 1.32 0.45
C GLU A 9 12.80 0.21 0.39
N ASP A 10 13.29 -0.22 1.56
CA ASP A 10 14.20 -1.37 1.68
C ASP A 10 13.55 -2.53 2.46
N PRO A 11 12.97 -3.53 1.77
CA PRO A 11 12.41 -4.73 2.42
C PRO A 11 13.43 -5.55 3.22
N ALA A 12 14.73 -5.38 2.96
CA ALA A 12 15.79 -6.10 3.65
C ALA A 12 16.34 -5.35 4.88
N THR A 13 15.76 -4.19 5.21
CA THR A 13 16.18 -3.37 6.35
C THR A 13 16.28 -4.16 7.64
N ARG A 14 17.28 -3.77 8.45
CA ARG A 14 17.46 -4.26 9.83
C ARG A 14 17.09 -3.20 10.87
N ASP A 15 16.68 -2.02 10.40
CA ASP A 15 16.23 -0.95 11.28
C ASP A 15 14.82 -1.30 11.81
N PRO A 16 14.62 -1.46 13.13
CA PRO A 16 13.33 -1.79 13.71
C PRO A 16 12.29 -0.65 13.60
N ASP A 17 12.72 0.59 13.33
CA ASP A 17 11.82 1.74 13.21
C ASP A 17 11.26 1.89 11.79
N GLU A 18 11.96 1.36 10.78
CA GLU A 18 11.58 1.50 9.37
C GLU A 18 10.22 0.82 9.02
N PRO A 19 9.86 -0.36 9.56
CA PRO A 19 8.52 -0.91 9.37
C PRO A 19 7.39 0.03 9.81
N ALA A 20 7.54 0.73 10.93
CA ALA A 20 6.50 1.64 11.43
C ALA A 20 6.26 2.80 10.47
N LEU A 21 7.34 3.33 9.87
CA LEU A 21 7.26 4.35 8.82
C LEU A 21 6.47 3.84 7.61
N TRP A 22 6.85 2.69 7.05
CA TRP A 22 6.20 2.17 5.85
C TRP A 22 4.76 1.74 6.09
N ILE A 23 4.43 1.21 7.28
CA ILE A 23 3.04 0.94 7.67
C ILE A 23 2.21 2.22 7.61
N ALA A 24 2.72 3.34 8.12
CA ALA A 24 2.03 4.63 8.07
C ALA A 24 1.85 5.12 6.62
N VAL A 25 2.93 5.08 5.83
CA VAL A 25 2.90 5.49 4.41
C VAL A 25 1.88 4.68 3.61
N TYR A 26 1.90 3.35 3.69
CA TYR A 26 0.96 2.52 2.94
C TYR A 26 -0.48 2.70 3.42
N SER A 27 -0.70 2.89 4.73
CA SER A 27 -2.04 3.16 5.27
C SER A 27 -2.62 4.46 4.72
N GLU A 28 -1.81 5.52 4.63
CA GLU A 28 -2.22 6.81 4.06
C GLU A 28 -2.52 6.68 2.55
N LEU A 29 -1.65 6.01 1.79
CA LEU A 29 -1.85 5.77 0.36
C LEU A 29 -3.11 4.97 0.08
N ILE A 30 -3.37 3.90 0.86
CA ILE A 30 -4.61 3.11 0.76
C ILE A 30 -5.83 4.01 0.99
N GLY A 31 -5.77 4.89 1.98
CA GLY A 31 -6.84 5.87 2.26
C GLY A 31 -7.14 6.76 1.05
N GLY A 32 -6.11 7.37 0.46
CA GLY A 32 -6.25 8.25 -0.70
C GLY A 32 -6.76 7.53 -1.96
N VAL A 33 -6.26 6.33 -2.24
CA VAL A 33 -6.70 5.55 -3.40
C VAL A 33 -8.14 5.06 -3.21
N ARG A 34 -8.54 4.63 -2.01
CA ARG A 34 -9.93 4.25 -1.71
C ARG A 34 -10.91 5.43 -1.84
N GLN A 35 -10.50 6.63 -1.44
CA GLN A 35 -11.30 7.83 -1.67
C GLN A 35 -11.49 8.09 -3.17
N SER A 36 -10.41 8.00 -3.95
CA SER A 36 -10.45 8.16 -5.41
C SER A 36 -11.33 7.09 -6.06
N LEU A 37 -11.23 5.84 -5.61
CA LEU A 37 -12.07 4.72 -6.08
C LEU A 37 -13.56 4.97 -5.79
N SER A 38 -13.89 5.49 -4.61
CA SER A 38 -15.26 5.86 -4.25
C SER A 38 -15.83 6.92 -5.19
N LEU A 39 -15.03 7.92 -5.57
CA LEU A 39 -15.43 8.95 -6.53
C LEU A 39 -15.56 8.40 -7.95
N ALA A 40 -14.61 7.57 -8.39
CA ALA A 40 -14.63 6.95 -9.72
C ALA A 40 -15.87 6.07 -9.94
N ARG A 41 -16.26 5.29 -8.92
CA ARG A 41 -17.47 4.45 -8.94
C ARG A 41 -18.78 5.24 -9.07
N GLN A 42 -18.78 6.52 -8.71
CA GLN A 42 -19.93 7.41 -8.84
C GLN A 42 -20.01 8.09 -10.22
N SER A 43 -18.98 7.97 -11.06
CA SER A 43 -18.92 8.58 -12.39
C SER A 43 -19.25 7.56 -13.50
N PRO A 44 -20.19 7.84 -14.42
CA PRO A 44 -20.54 6.95 -15.52
C PRO A 44 -19.40 6.69 -16.54
N SER A 45 -18.35 7.51 -16.51
CA SER A 45 -17.18 7.42 -17.40
C SER A 45 -15.95 6.76 -16.76
N GLY A 46 -16.01 6.43 -15.46
CA GLY A 46 -14.84 6.03 -14.66
C GLY A 46 -14.47 4.55 -14.69
N ALA A 47 -15.08 3.72 -15.53
CA ALA A 47 -14.92 2.25 -15.47
C ALA A 47 -13.45 1.79 -15.60
N GLY A 48 -12.66 2.42 -16.49
CA GLY A 48 -11.23 2.10 -16.63
C GLY A 48 -10.38 2.56 -15.44
N ASP A 49 -10.78 3.64 -14.76
CA ASP A 49 -10.11 4.13 -13.56
C ASP A 49 -10.39 3.24 -12.35
N VAL A 50 -11.58 2.63 -12.27
CA VAL A 50 -11.98 1.72 -11.18
C VAL A 50 -11.06 0.50 -11.10
N ASP A 51 -10.87 -0.23 -12.21
CA ASP A 51 -10.03 -1.44 -12.22
C ASP A 51 -8.57 -1.13 -11.84
N HIS A 52 -8.05 0.00 -12.34
CA HIS A 52 -6.69 0.45 -12.01
C HIS A 52 -6.55 0.82 -10.53
N LEU A 53 -7.52 1.54 -9.98
CA LEU A 53 -7.53 1.93 -8.57
C LEU A 53 -7.69 0.71 -7.66
N GLU A 54 -8.54 -0.26 -8.01
CA GLU A 54 -8.68 -1.51 -7.26
C GLU A 54 -7.40 -2.34 -7.25
N SER A 55 -6.74 -2.49 -8.41
CA SER A 55 -5.44 -3.13 -8.51
C SER A 55 -4.39 -2.43 -7.63
N THR A 56 -4.41 -1.10 -7.62
CA THR A 56 -3.51 -0.28 -6.79
C THR A 56 -3.77 -0.46 -5.30
N VAL A 57 -5.03 -0.46 -4.85
CA VAL A 57 -5.39 -0.73 -3.45
C VAL A 57 -4.87 -2.10 -3.03
N ARG A 58 -5.17 -3.14 -3.81
CA ARG A 58 -4.72 -4.50 -3.50
C ARG A 58 -3.20 -4.59 -3.36
N ARG A 59 -2.45 -3.94 -4.27
CA ARG A 59 -0.99 -3.91 -4.21
C ARG A 59 -0.49 -3.25 -2.92
N PHE A 60 -1.08 -2.12 -2.52
CA PHE A 60 -0.69 -1.44 -1.29
C PHE A 60 -1.08 -2.23 -0.03
N GLU A 61 -2.21 -2.93 -0.04
CA GLU A 61 -2.60 -3.83 1.04
C GLU A 61 -1.61 -5.00 1.19
N GLU A 62 -1.19 -5.62 0.09
CA GLU A 62 -0.15 -6.67 0.10
C GLU A 62 1.18 -6.15 0.68
N ARG A 63 1.57 -4.90 0.39
CA ARG A 63 2.77 -4.28 0.98
C ARG A 63 2.58 -3.90 2.46
N LEU A 64 1.41 -3.43 2.84
CA LEU A 64 1.09 -3.13 4.23
C LEU A 64 1.21 -4.39 5.10
N ILE A 65 0.66 -5.51 4.63
CA ILE A 65 0.77 -6.81 5.29
C ILE A 65 2.25 -7.21 5.45
N PHE A 66 3.04 -7.10 4.37
CA PHE A 66 4.47 -7.39 4.45
C PHE A 66 5.17 -6.59 5.55
N TRP A 67 4.91 -5.28 5.65
CA TRP A 67 5.56 -4.44 6.65
C TRP A 67 5.08 -4.71 8.07
N GLN A 68 3.82 -5.08 8.25
CA GLN A 68 3.30 -5.55 9.55
C GLN A 68 4.02 -6.83 9.99
N GLU A 69 4.14 -7.82 9.10
CA GLU A 69 4.89 -9.06 9.38
C GLU A 69 6.38 -8.77 9.65
N ARG A 70 6.97 -7.83 8.91
CA ARG A 70 8.38 -7.43 9.11
C ARG A 70 8.60 -6.77 10.46
N ALA A 71 7.68 -5.91 10.91
CA ALA A 71 7.74 -5.30 12.24
C ALA A 71 7.76 -6.37 13.34
N GLU A 72 6.90 -7.39 13.24
CA GLU A 72 6.86 -8.50 14.19
C GLU A 72 8.16 -9.31 14.20
N GLN A 73 8.79 -9.50 13.04
CA GLN A 73 10.06 -10.22 12.93
C GLN A 73 11.24 -9.47 13.56
N LEU A 74 11.26 -8.14 13.48
CA LEU A 74 12.38 -7.33 13.99
C LEU A 74 12.28 -7.04 15.50
N VAL A 75 11.10 -7.21 16.09
CA VAL A 75 10.87 -7.05 17.54
C VAL A 75 11.11 -8.35 18.32
N ARG A 76 11.19 -9.50 17.64
CA ARG A 76 11.51 -10.82 18.24
C ARG A 76 13.00 -11.10 18.29
#